data_AF-A0A351RBF9-F1
#
_entry.id   AF-A0A351RBF9-F1
#
_cell.length_a   1.000
_cell.length_b   1.000
_cell.length_c   1.000
_cell.angle_alpha   90.00
_cell.angle_beta   90.00
_cell.angle_gamma   90.00
#
_symmetry.space_group_name_H-M   'P 1'
#
loop_
_entity.id
_entity.type
_entity.pdbx_description
1 polymer ?
#
loop_
_entity_poly.entity_id
_entity_poly.type
_entity_poly.pdbx_seq_one_letter_code
_entity_poly.pdbx_strand_id
1 'polypeptide(L)' 'MIKSIIFVTIGLLVSFSVTAAPAPWYLWKSKLNNNVWCTQTLPGEGWVKLDGPYKDAHCKTLGRPGK' A
#
# COMPACT_ATOMS: atom_id res chain seq x y z
N MET A 1 42.79 5.77 4.92
CA MET A 1 42.12 5.61 3.61
C MET A 1 41.48 4.22 3.45
N ILE A 2 42.23 3.12 3.54
CA ILE A 2 41.71 1.73 3.41
C ILE A 2 40.52 1.42 4.33
N LYS A 3 40.57 1.87 5.59
CA LYS A 3 39.52 1.61 6.59
C LYS A 3 38.17 2.23 6.20
N SER A 4 38.18 3.42 5.60
CA SER A 4 36.98 4.10 5.11
C SER A 4 36.40 3.40 3.88
N ILE A 5 37.26 2.87 3.00
CA ILE A 5 36.83 2.09 1.83
C ILE A 5 36.12 0.82 2.27
N ILE A 6 36.63 0.14 3.31
CA ILE A 6 36.01 -1.07 3.89
C ILE A 6 34.61 -0.78 4.46
N PHE A 7 34.44 0.34 5.18
CA PHE A 7 33.11 0.69 5.72
C PHE A 7 32.10 1.01 4.63
N VAL A 8 32.52 1.66 3.54
CA VAL A 8 31.64 2.00 2.40
C VAL A 8 31.24 0.75 1.62
N THR A 9 32.16 -0.19 1.36
CA THR A 9 31.82 -1.44 0.67
C THR A 9 30.88 -2.30 1.51
N ILE A 10 31.09 -2.40 2.83
CA ILE A 10 30.15 -3.12 3.71
C ILE A 10 28.77 -2.46 3.72
N GLY A 11 28.69 -1.13 3.82
CA GLY A 11 27.40 -0.41 3.79
C GLY A 11 26.63 -0.64 2.49
N LEU A 12 27.32 -0.70 1.35
CA LEU A 12 26.68 -0.94 0.06
C LEU A 12 26.15 -2.38 -0.07
N LEU A 13 26.89 -3.39 0.43
CA LEU A 13 26.44 -4.79 0.41
C LEU A 13 25.18 -5.06 1.26
N VAL A 14 24.89 -4.24 2.27
CA VAL A 14 23.74 -4.41 3.17
C VAL A 14 22.47 -3.71 2.65
N SER A 15 22.52 -3.12 1.44
CA SER A 15 21.37 -2.49 0.80
C SER A 15 20.42 -3.55 0.22
N PHE A 16 19.79 -4.35 1.09
CA PHE A 16 18.81 -5.36 0.69
C PHE A 16 17.55 -4.72 0.12
N SER A 17 17.02 -5.31 -0.96
CA SER A 17 15.74 -4.92 -1.53
C SER A 17 14.60 -5.41 -0.63
N VAL A 18 13.84 -4.49 -0.05
CA VAL A 18 12.55 -4.81 0.59
C VAL A 18 11.48 -4.92 -0.48
N THR A 19 10.87 -6.10 -0.60
CA THR A 19 9.71 -6.29 -1.49
C THR A 19 8.44 -5.94 -0.73
N ALA A 20 7.82 -4.81 -1.10
CA ALA A 20 6.52 -4.45 -0.58
C ALA A 20 5.43 -5.27 -1.30
N ALA A 21 4.53 -5.89 -0.54
CA ALA A 21 3.34 -6.49 -1.12
C ALA A 21 2.44 -5.39 -1.73
N PRO A 22 1.70 -5.68 -2.81
CA PRO A 22 0.78 -4.71 -3.39
C PRO A 22 -0.31 -4.32 -2.37
N ALA A 23 -0.61 -3.02 -2.29
CA ALA A 23 -1.57 -2.52 -1.32
C ALA A 23 -3.01 -2.96 -1.66
N PRO A 24 -3.81 -3.38 -0.65
CA PRO A 24 -5.20 -3.77 -0.86
C PRO A 24 -6.09 -2.58 -1.20
N TRP A 25 -7.21 -2.88 -1.85
CA TRP A 25 -8.25 -1.90 -2.21
C TRP A 25 -9.42 -1.97 -1.24
N TYR A 26 -10.12 -0.86 -1.03
CA TYR A 26 -11.28 -0.77 -0.14
C TYR A 26 -12.40 0.03 -0.80
N LEU A 27 -13.63 -0.35 -0.48
CA LEU A 27 -14.79 0.48 -0.78
C LEU A 27 -14.92 1.54 0.31
N TRP A 28 -15.02 2.79 -0.12
CA TRP A 28 -15.26 3.95 0.74
C TRP A 28 -16.61 4.54 0.41
N LYS A 29 -17.37 4.93 1.43
CA LYS A 29 -18.64 5.63 1.28
C LYS A 29 -18.51 7.08 1.73
N SER A 30 -18.98 8.01 0.91
CA SER A 30 -19.04 9.43 1.24
C SER A 30 -20.08 9.68 2.32
N LYS A 31 -19.68 10.39 3.38
CA LYS A 31 -20.56 10.84 4.47
C LYS A 31 -21.57 11.89 3.99
N LEU A 32 -21.27 12.60 2.90
CA LEU A 32 -22.06 13.74 2.43
C LEU A 32 -23.20 13.33 1.49
N ASN A 33 -22.96 12.37 0.60
CA ASN A 33 -23.88 12.06 -0.50
C ASN A 33 -24.04 10.56 -0.79
N ASN A 34 -23.58 9.68 0.11
CA ASN A 34 -23.65 8.23 -0.05
C ASN A 34 -22.92 7.63 -1.28
N ASN A 35 -22.17 8.43 -2.05
CA ASN A 35 -21.36 7.91 -3.16
C ASN A 35 -20.35 6.88 -2.67
N VAL A 36 -20.10 5.86 -3.49
CA VAL A 36 -19.14 4.79 -3.20
C VAL A 36 -17.96 4.86 -4.16
N TRP A 37 -16.75 4.73 -3.64
CA TRP A 37 -15.51 4.76 -4.41
C TRP A 37 -14.55 3.65 -3.92
N CYS A 38 -14.05 2.85 -4.85
CA CYS A 38 -12.91 1.95 -4.64
C CYS A 38 -11.55 2.67 -4.72
N THR A 39 -10.78 2.65 -3.65
CA THR A 39 -9.37 3.12 -3.65
C THR A 39 -8.56 2.47 -2.52
N GLN A 40 -7.24 2.43 -2.67
CA GLN A 40 -6.32 1.80 -1.70
C GLN A 40 -6.22 2.58 -0.39
N THR A 41 -6.32 3.90 -0.44
CA THR A 41 -6.16 4.81 0.70
C THR A 41 -7.43 5.58 1.00
N LEU A 42 -7.56 6.15 2.20
CA LEU A 42 -8.69 7.00 2.56
C LEU A 42 -8.74 8.22 1.61
N PRO A 43 -9.83 8.46 0.85
CA PRO A 43 -9.89 9.60 -0.08
C PRO A 43 -9.86 10.96 0.63
N GLY A 44 -10.31 11.01 1.89
CA GLY A 44 -10.31 12.20 2.75
C GLY A 44 -11.24 12.02 3.95
N GLU A 45 -11.30 13.03 4.83
CA GLU A 45 -12.06 12.97 6.08
C GLU A 45 -13.57 12.77 5.90
N GLY A 46 -14.10 13.15 4.74
CA GLY A 46 -15.50 12.99 4.34
C GLY A 46 -15.91 11.55 4.00
N TRP A 47 -15.03 10.55 4.17
CA TRP A 47 -15.28 9.17 3.77
C TRP A 47 -15.23 8.21 4.96
N VAL A 48 -15.99 7.13 4.89
CA VAL A 48 -15.93 5.99 5.82
C VAL A 48 -15.64 4.72 5.05
N LYS A 49 -14.87 3.80 5.65
CA LYS A 49 -14.64 2.49 5.05
C LYS A 49 -15.95 1.70 5.05
N LEU A 50 -16.39 1.28 3.89
CA LEU A 50 -17.62 0.51 3.70
C LEU A 50 -17.32 -0.99 3.69
N ASP A 51 -16.28 -1.42 2.95
CA ASP A 51 -15.96 -2.84 2.79
C ASP A 51 -14.50 -3.06 2.27
N GLY A 52 -14.06 -4.32 2.24
CA GLY A 52 -12.76 -4.78 1.78
C GLY A 52 -11.97 -5.55 2.85
N PRO A 53 -10.78 -6.09 2.53
CA PRO A 53 -9.93 -5.74 1.39
C PRO A 53 -10.31 -6.43 0.08
N TYR A 54 -9.97 -5.78 -1.04
CA TYR A 54 -10.08 -6.29 -2.41
C TYR A 54 -8.71 -6.41 -3.09
N LYS A 55 -8.62 -7.35 -4.03
CA LYS A 55 -7.41 -7.64 -4.81
C LYS A 55 -7.18 -6.67 -5.96
N ASP A 56 -8.22 -5.96 -6.39
CA ASP A 56 -8.22 -5.17 -7.63
C ASP A 56 -8.81 -3.76 -7.49
N ALA A 57 -8.45 -2.89 -8.43
CA ALA A 57 -8.82 -1.49 -8.48
C ALA A 57 -10.32 -1.20 -8.68
N HIS A 58 -11.10 -2.21 -9.05
CA HIS A 58 -12.54 -2.09 -9.23
C HIS A 58 -13.31 -2.67 -8.04
N CYS A 59 -12.61 -3.15 -7.00
CA CYS A 59 -13.20 -3.81 -5.84
C CYS A 59 -14.18 -4.93 -6.25
N LYS A 60 -13.77 -5.78 -7.22
CA LYS A 60 -14.59 -6.92 -7.69
C LYS A 60 -14.23 -8.23 -7.01
N THR A 61 -12.97 -8.41 -6.63
CA THR A 61 -12.43 -9.67 -6.08
C THR A 61 -12.01 -9.46 -4.64
N LEU A 62 -12.70 -10.14 -3.70
CA LEU A 62 -12.35 -10.06 -2.28
C LEU A 62 -10.96 -10.68 -2.00
N GLY A 63 -10.28 -10.11 -1.01
CA GLY A 63 -8.99 -10.59 -0.51
C GLY A 63 -7.87 -9.55 -0.61
N ARG A 64 -6.68 -9.93 -0.14
CA ARG A 64 -5.48 -9.07 -0.24
C ARG A 64 -4.67 -9.44 -1.48
N PRO A 65 -4.16 -8.45 -2.24
CA PRO A 65 -3.19 -8.71 -3.29
C PRO A 65 -1.95 -9.45 -2.76
N GLY A 66 -1.39 -10.35 -3.57
CA GLY A 66 -0.18 -11.11 -3.20
C GLY A 66 -0.37 -12.19 -2.13
N LYS A 67 -1.61 -12.48 -1.73
CA LYS A 67 -1.99 -13.57 -0.82
C LYS A 67 -2.83 -14.61 -1.55
#